data_AF-A0A7J9GVW4-F1
#
_entry.id   AF-A0A7J9GVW4-F1
#
_cell.length_a   1.000
_cell.length_b   1.000
_cell.length_c   1.000
_cell.angle_alpha   90.00
_cell.angle_beta   90.00
_cell.angle_gamma   90.00
#
_symmetry.space_group_name_H-M   'P 1'
#
loop_
_entity.id
_entity.type
_entity.pdbx_description
1 polymer ?
#
loop_
_entity_poly.entity_id
_entity_poly.type
_entity_poly.pdbx_seq_one_letter_code
_entity_poly.pdbx_strand_id
1 'polypeptide(L)'
;NLRFLDTWFIYGGEIGAHCISTKRSEEQPIFYVKKCINILHNNPNVLAYVYRGRSTDEKYVYMIEGSYSHRSCKVVNEAKKVVAEIKRKDAIIGGVSFGVEVFMLIVEAGFDPGLAMALVLLLDQMFS
;
A
#
# COMPACT_ATOMS: atom_id res chain seq x y z
N ASN A 1 24.34 0.71 9.87
CA ASN A 1 23.64 -0.08 8.84
C ASN A 1 22.52 0.81 8.31
N LEU A 2 22.84 1.69 7.34
CA LEU A 2 21.88 2.68 6.81
C LEU A 2 20.87 1.93 5.94
N ARG A 3 19.63 1.76 6.45
CA ARG A 3 18.51 1.23 5.67
C ARG A 3 18.13 2.27 4.61
N PHE A 4 18.70 2.15 3.42
CA PHE A 4 18.54 3.09 2.31
C PHE A 4 17.25 2.87 1.47
N LEU A 5 16.31 2.04 1.93
CA LEU A 5 15.11 1.69 1.18
C LEU A 5 13.86 2.00 2.00
N ASP A 6 13.61 3.30 2.23
CA ASP A 6 12.30 3.78 2.68
C ASP A 6 11.37 4.10 1.50
N THR A 7 11.77 3.75 0.27
CA THR A 7 10.97 3.96 -0.94
C THR A 7 10.87 2.67 -1.74
N TRP A 8 9.65 2.32 -2.12
CA TRP A 8 9.32 1.17 -2.96
C TRP A 8 8.65 1.66 -4.24
N PHE A 9 8.88 0.97 -5.36
CA PHE A 9 8.34 1.33 -6.67
C PHE A 9 7.40 0.23 -7.17
N ILE A 10 6.24 0.63 -7.69
CA ILE A 10 5.21 -0.27 -8.23
C ILE A 10 5.20 -0.13 -9.75
N TYR A 11 5.46 -1.22 -10.45
CA TYR A 11 5.48 -1.31 -11.91
C TYR A 11 4.30 -2.13 -12.44
N GLY A 12 4.04 -2.03 -13.75
CA GLY A 12 3.06 -2.90 -14.41
C GLY A 12 3.52 -4.36 -14.38
N GLY A 13 2.57 -5.29 -14.26
CA GLY A 13 2.87 -6.71 -14.37
C GLY A 13 3.22 -7.11 -15.80
N GLU A 14 4.06 -8.14 -15.95
CA GLU A 14 4.41 -8.68 -17.26
C GLU A 14 3.22 -9.46 -17.85
N ILE A 15 2.75 -9.05 -19.04
CA ILE A 15 1.75 -9.81 -19.79
C ILE A 15 2.50 -10.89 -20.57
N GLY A 16 2.21 -12.17 -20.29
CA GLY A 16 2.94 -13.33 -20.82
C GLY A 16 3.18 -13.30 -22.34
N ALA A 17 4.46 -13.28 -22.71
CA ALA A 17 5.16 -13.83 -23.88
C ALA A 17 4.41 -14.19 -25.19
N HIS A 18 3.40 -13.45 -25.65
CA HIS A 18 2.93 -13.58 -27.04
C HIS A 18 2.54 -12.30 -27.79
N CYS A 19 2.77 -11.12 -27.23
CA CYS A 19 2.60 -9.88 -27.98
C CYS A 19 3.87 -9.04 -27.88
N ILE A 20 4.74 -9.25 -28.87
CA ILE A 20 5.70 -8.28 -29.43
C ILE A 20 6.67 -7.67 -28.42
N SER A 21 7.90 -8.18 -28.46
CA SER A 21 9.09 -7.45 -28.05
C SER A 21 9.19 -6.13 -28.80
N THR A 22 8.56 -5.08 -28.28
CA THR A 22 8.94 -3.70 -28.61
C THR A 22 9.69 -3.16 -27.40
N LYS A 23 11.02 -3.18 -27.53
CA LYS A 23 12.00 -2.31 -26.86
C LYS A 23 11.56 -1.76 -25.51
N ARG A 24 12.09 -2.36 -24.43
CA ARG A 24 12.05 -1.84 -23.05
C ARG A 24 12.55 -0.39 -23.04
N SER A 25 11.65 0.58 -23.14
CA SER A 25 11.87 1.87 -22.48
C SER A 25 11.88 1.58 -21.00
N GLU A 26 12.81 2.15 -20.24
CA GLU A 26 12.77 2.14 -18.77
C GLU A 26 11.35 2.48 -18.30
N GLU A 27 10.57 1.46 -17.94
CA GLU A 27 9.15 1.64 -17.65
C GLU A 27 9.06 2.42 -16.35
N GLN A 28 8.66 3.69 -16.45
CA GLN A 28 8.51 4.52 -15.26
C GLN A 28 7.53 3.86 -14.28
N PRO A 29 7.79 3.94 -12.97
CA PRO A 29 6.88 3.40 -11.96
C PRO A 29 5.47 3.98 -12.12
N ILE A 30 4.45 3.15 -11.94
CA ILE A 30 3.05 3.59 -11.90
C ILE A 30 2.84 4.40 -10.61
N PHE A 31 3.36 3.87 -9.50
CA PHE A 31 3.38 4.51 -8.19
C PHE A 31 4.71 4.27 -7.49
N TYR A 32 5.04 5.11 -6.52
CA TYR A 32 6.05 4.79 -5.51
C TYR A 32 5.52 5.10 -4.11
N VAL A 33 6.00 4.35 -3.13
CA VAL A 33 5.53 4.39 -1.75
C VAL A 33 6.70 4.73 -0.86
N LYS A 34 6.56 5.80 -0.07
CA LYS A 34 7.56 6.23 0.92
C LYS A 34 7.09 5.85 2.33
N LYS A 35 7.88 5.05 3.05
CA LYS A 35 7.64 4.74 4.46
C LYS A 35 7.86 5.98 5.31
N CYS A 36 6.96 6.22 6.26
CA CYS A 36 7.12 7.26 7.26
C CYS A 36 7.94 6.73 8.42
N ILE A 37 9.12 7.31 8.65
CA ILE A 37 9.90 7.06 9.86
C ILE A 37 9.45 8.07 10.91
N ASN A 38 8.96 7.56 12.04
CA ASN A 38 8.25 8.29 13.09
C ASN A 38 9.13 9.29 13.90
N ILE A 39 10.26 9.75 13.35
CA ILE A 39 11.22 10.61 14.05
C ILE A 39 10.90 12.10 13.86
N LEU A 40 10.17 12.50 12.80
CA LEU A 40 9.95 13.91 12.45
C LEU A 40 8.49 14.32 12.14
N HIS A 41 7.54 13.38 12.09
CA HIS A 41 6.16 13.67 11.64
C HIS A 41 5.17 13.86 12.81
N ASN A 42 4.32 14.89 12.70
CA ASN A 42 3.35 15.32 13.74
C ASN A 42 2.13 14.38 13.91
N ASN A 43 2.06 13.26 13.18
CA ASN A 43 0.95 12.30 13.27
C ASN A 43 1.51 10.86 13.37
N PRO A 44 1.47 10.24 14.57
CA PRO A 44 2.06 8.93 14.81
C PRO A 44 1.32 7.79 14.11
N ASN A 45 0.15 8.07 13.52
CA ASN A 45 -0.69 7.06 12.89
C ASN A 45 -0.37 6.84 11.41
N VAL A 46 0.48 7.67 10.78
CA VAL A 46 0.79 7.54 9.36
C VAL A 46 1.96 6.58 9.14
N LEU A 47 1.73 5.55 8.33
CA LEU A 47 2.70 4.50 8.00
C LEU A 47 3.49 4.80 6.72
N ALA A 48 2.81 5.30 5.69
CA ALA A 48 3.41 5.54 4.38
C ALA A 48 2.61 6.53 3.52
N TYR A 49 3.28 7.12 2.53
CA TYR A 49 2.68 7.95 1.49
C TYR A 49 2.85 7.30 0.12
N VAL A 50 1.81 7.33 -0.70
CA VAL A 50 1.80 6.80 -2.06
C VAL A 50 1.74 7.94 -3.05
N TYR A 51 2.65 7.94 -4.01
CA TYR A 51 2.82 8.98 -5.03
C TYR A 51 2.67 8.38 -6.41
N ARG A 52 2.22 9.20 -7.36
CA ARG A 52 2.11 8.79 -8.76
C ARG A 52 3.48 8.90 -9.44
N GLY A 53 3.99 7.82 -10.02
CA GLY A 53 5.36 7.79 -10.52
C GLY A 53 5.61 8.60 -11.80
N ARG A 54 4.56 8.98 -12.52
CA ARG A 54 4.63 9.86 -13.71
C ARG A 54 4.45 11.35 -13.42
N SER A 55 4.31 11.73 -12.14
CA SER A 55 4.04 13.11 -11.76
C SER A 55 5.31 13.83 -11.32
N THR A 56 5.47 15.08 -11.76
CA THR A 56 6.45 16.01 -11.17
C THR A 56 5.92 16.66 -9.89
N ASP A 57 4.62 16.47 -9.59
CA ASP A 57 4.02 16.91 -8.33
C ASP A 57 4.48 15.98 -7.19
N GLU A 58 5.12 16.58 -6.19
CA GLU A 58 5.55 15.89 -4.97
C GLU A 58 4.39 15.66 -3.99
N LYS A 59 3.14 15.90 -4.39
CA LYS A 59 1.97 15.57 -3.58
C LYS A 59 1.64 14.09 -3.64
N TYR A 60 1.43 13.48 -2.47
CA TYR A 60 0.93 12.11 -2.38
C TYR A 60 -0.54 12.04 -2.81
N VAL A 61 -0.90 10.94 -3.46
CA VAL A 61 -2.28 10.64 -3.90
C VAL A 61 -3.02 9.76 -2.90
N TYR A 62 -2.27 8.99 -2.10
CA TYR A 62 -2.82 8.25 -0.96
C TYR A 62 -1.92 8.36 0.26
N MET A 63 -2.54 8.33 1.42
CA MET A 63 -1.91 8.19 2.72
C MET A 63 -2.32 6.85 3.33
N ILE A 64 -1.37 6.14 3.92
CA ILE A 64 -1.66 4.91 4.65
C ILE A 64 -1.51 5.19 6.13
N GLU A 65 -2.58 4.97 6.89
CA GLU A 65 -2.60 5.15 8.34
C GLU A 65 -2.97 3.87 9.08
N GLY A 66 -2.79 3.86 10.40
CA GLY A 66 -3.15 2.76 11.30
C GLY A 66 -1.95 1.91 11.69
N SER A 67 -2.17 0.59 11.85
CA SER A 67 -1.10 -0.33 12.25
C SER A 67 -1.18 -1.64 11.48
N TYR A 68 -0.10 -1.96 10.76
CA TYR A 68 -0.04 -3.20 9.99
C TYR A 68 0.05 -4.44 10.89
N SER A 69 0.85 -4.38 11.96
CA SER A 69 0.93 -5.45 12.97
C SER A 69 -0.39 -5.73 13.68
N HIS A 70 -1.25 -4.70 13.79
CA HIS A 70 -2.61 -4.88 14.32
C HIS A 70 -3.67 -5.11 13.23
N ARG A 71 -3.28 -5.20 11.95
CA ARG A 71 -4.18 -5.32 10.79
C ARG A 71 -5.34 -4.31 10.88
N SER A 72 -4.98 -3.04 11.06
CA SER A 72 -5.91 -1.92 11.19
C SER A 72 -5.56 -0.76 10.25
N CYS A 73 -4.97 -1.08 9.09
CA CYS A 73 -4.53 -0.06 8.15
C CYS A 73 -5.67 0.48 7.30
N LYS A 74 -5.61 1.76 6.97
CA LYS A 74 -6.52 2.41 6.02
C LYS A 74 -5.73 3.13 4.95
N VAL A 75 -6.16 2.98 3.70
CA VAL A 75 -5.67 3.75 2.55
C VAL A 75 -6.65 4.89 2.32
N VAL A 76 -6.17 6.11 2.49
CA VAL A 76 -6.97 7.33 2.45
C VAL A 76 -6.56 8.15 1.24
N ASN A 77 -7.52 8.57 0.42
CA ASN A 77 -7.26 9.42 -0.75
C ASN A 77 -7.19 10.91 -0.40
N GLU A 78 -6.91 11.75 -1.40
CA GLU A 78 -6.83 13.21 -1.23
C GLU A 78 -8.12 13.86 -0.70
N ALA A 79 -9.28 13.25 -0.98
CA ALA A 79 -10.58 13.67 -0.48
C ALA A 79 -10.87 13.20 0.96
N LYS A 80 -9.87 12.64 1.65
CA LYS A 80 -9.98 12.05 3.00
C LYS A 80 -10.98 10.90 3.09
N LYS A 81 -11.27 10.24 1.97
CA LYS A 81 -12.10 9.03 1.94
C LYS A 81 -11.19 7.80 2.05
N VAL A 82 -11.59 6.84 2.89
CA VAL A 82 -11.00 5.50 2.93
C VAL A 82 -11.38 4.78 1.63
N VAL A 83 -10.39 4.34 0.86
CA VAL A 83 -10.58 3.62 -0.42
C VAL A 83 -10.18 2.15 -0.33
N ALA A 84 -9.39 1.78 0.68
CA ALA A 84 -9.16 0.40 1.06
C ALA A 84 -8.88 0.30 2.56
N GLU A 85 -9.24 -0.82 3.17
CA GLU A 85 -9.02 -1.10 4.59
C GLU A 85 -8.47 -2.53 4.79
N ILE A 86 -7.41 -2.64 5.59
CA ILE A 86 -6.89 -3.90 6.11
C ILE A 86 -7.42 -4.04 7.53
N LYS A 87 -8.26 -5.05 7.76
CA LYS A 87 -8.95 -5.27 9.03
C LYS A 87 -8.75 -6.70 9.51
N ARG A 88 -8.52 -6.90 10.81
CA ARG A 88 -8.54 -8.25 11.42
C ARG A 88 -9.80 -9.01 11.04
N LYS A 89 -9.66 -10.29 10.73
CA LYS A 89 -10.81 -11.17 10.58
C LYS A 89 -11.20 -11.70 11.96
N ASP A 90 -12.23 -11.12 12.54
CA ASP A 90 -12.83 -11.63 13.78
C ASP A 90 -13.94 -12.63 13.43
N ALA A 91 -14.06 -13.74 14.19
CA ALA A 91 -15.19 -14.63 14.00
C ALA A 91 -16.48 -13.92 14.42
N ILE A 92 -17.40 -13.78 13.47
CA ILE A 92 -18.69 -13.11 13.66
C ILE A 92 -19.56 -13.87 14.68
N ILE A 93 -19.28 -15.15 14.91
CA ILE A 93 -20.04 -16.02 15.82
C ILE A 93 -19.05 -16.89 16.62
N GLY A 94 -19.07 -16.80 17.95
CA GLY A 94 -18.41 -17.78 18.83
C GLY A 94 -17.14 -17.32 19.57
N GLY A 95 -16.73 -16.05 19.49
CA GLY A 95 -15.63 -15.51 20.30
C GLY A 95 -14.23 -16.04 19.97
N VAL A 96 -14.08 -16.75 18.84
CA VAL A 96 -12.77 -17.25 18.36
C VAL A 96 -12.10 -16.16 17.53
N SER A 97 -10.87 -15.79 17.88
CA SER A 97 -10.05 -14.92 17.04
C SER A 97 -9.20 -15.75 16.10
N PHE A 98 -9.12 -15.38 14.82
CA PHE A 98 -8.20 -15.98 13.86
C PHE A 98 -6.76 -15.43 13.99
N GLY A 99 -6.49 -14.61 15.03
CA GLY A 99 -5.21 -13.92 15.20
C GLY A 99 -5.00 -12.82 14.16
N VAL A 100 -3.73 -12.43 13.96
CA VAL A 100 -3.33 -11.40 12.98
C VAL A 100 -2.96 -11.98 11.61
N GLU A 101 -2.85 -13.30 11.52
CA GLU A 101 -2.53 -14.04 10.30
C GLU A 101 -3.67 -13.99 9.29
N VAL A 102 -4.92 -13.94 9.77
CA VAL A 102 -6.10 -13.86 8.92
C VAL A 102 -6.71 -12.47 9.02
N PHE A 103 -6.72 -11.76 7.90
CA PHE A 103 -7.30 -10.43 7.78
C PHE A 103 -8.16 -10.31 6.53
N MET A 104 -8.97 -9.26 6.49
CA MET A 104 -9.77 -8.85 5.35
C MET A 104 -9.10 -7.66 4.69
N LEU A 105 -9.04 -7.69 3.36
CA LEU A 105 -8.81 -6.51 2.54
C LEU A 105 -10.15 -6.07 1.95
N ILE A 106 -10.66 -4.93 2.42
CA ILE A 106 -11.90 -4.33 1.95
C ILE A 106 -11.52 -3.24 0.95
N VAL A 107 -12.02 -3.32 -0.27
CA VAL A 107 -11.71 -2.38 -1.36
C VAL A 107 -12.99 -1.66 -1.76
N GLU A 108 -12.98 -0.33 -1.69
CA GLU A 108 -14.11 0.48 -2.14
C GLU A 108 -14.31 0.35 -3.65
N ALA A 109 -15.57 0.41 -4.09
CA ALA A 109 -15.90 0.44 -5.50
C ALA A 109 -15.18 1.60 -6.20
N GLY A 110 -14.49 1.28 -7.31
CA GLY A 110 -13.70 2.25 -8.08
C GLY A 110 -12.24 2.39 -7.64
N PHE A 111 -11.81 1.74 -6.55
CA PHE A 111 -10.38 1.62 -6.23
C PHE A 111 -9.80 0.35 -6.85
N ASP A 112 -8.57 0.44 -7.37
CA ASP A 112 -7.91 -0.67 -8.07
C ASP A 112 -7.51 -1.79 -7.08
N PRO A 113 -8.08 -3.01 -7.20
CA PRO A 113 -7.75 -4.11 -6.29
C PRO A 113 -6.30 -4.58 -6.41
N GLY A 114 -5.67 -4.43 -7.58
CA GLY A 114 -4.27 -4.78 -7.81
C GLY A 114 -3.33 -3.88 -6.99
N LEU A 115 -3.56 -2.57 -7.02
CA LEU A 115 -2.87 -1.59 -6.20
C LEU A 115 -3.14 -1.84 -4.71
N ALA A 116 -4.39 -2.11 -4.32
CA ALA A 116 -4.73 -2.45 -2.95
C ALA A 116 -3.89 -3.63 -2.43
N MET A 117 -3.78 -4.70 -3.23
CA MET A 117 -2.93 -5.86 -2.90
C MET A 117 -1.44 -5.52 -2.90
N ALA A 118 -0.96 -4.71 -3.86
CA ALA A 118 0.43 -4.26 -3.87
C ALA A 118 0.78 -3.50 -2.56
N LEU A 119 -0.13 -2.64 -2.07
CA LEU A 119 0.06 -1.93 -0.80
C LEU A 119 0.09 -2.89 0.39
N VAL A 120 -0.73 -3.96 0.41
CA VAL A 120 -0.64 -5.00 1.44
C VAL A 120 0.75 -5.63 1.48
N LEU A 121 1.31 -5.99 0.32
CA LEU A 121 2.63 -6.61 0.22
C LEU A 121 3.75 -5.67 0.65
N LEU A 122 3.64 -4.38 0.30
CA LEU A 122 4.62 -3.37 0.72
C LEU A 122 4.58 -3.14 2.22
N LEU A 123 3.39 -3.08 2.82
CA LEU A 123 3.25 -2.97 4.27
C LEU A 123 3.81 -4.19 5.00
N ASP A 124 3.64 -5.39 4.42
CA ASP A 124 4.27 -6.61 4.93
C ASP A 124 5.79 -6.49 4.96
N GLN A 125 6.41 -6.09 3.85
CA GLN A 125 7.87 -5.88 3.81
C GLN A 125 8.35 -4.77 4.76
N MET A 126 7.52 -3.76 5.02
CA MET A 126 7.89 -2.63 5.86
C MET A 126 7.76 -2.92 7.36
N PHE A 127 6.80 -3.75 7.77
CA PHE A 127 6.32 -3.82 9.15
C PHE A 127 6.08 -5.24 9.70
N SER A 128 6.26 -6.30 8.89
CA SER A 128 6.31 -7.69 9.38
C SER A 128 7.72 -8.12 9.78
#